data_AF-A0A846E7K0-F1
#
_entry.id   AF-A0A846E7K0-F1
#
_cell.length_a   1.000
_cell.length_b   1.000
_cell.length_c   1.000
_cell.angle_alpha   90.00
_cell.angle_beta   90.00
_cell.angle_gamma   90.00
#
_symmetry.space_group_name_H-M   'P 1'
#
loop_
_entity.id
_entity.type
_entity.pdbx_description
1 polymer ?
#
loop_
_entity_poly.entity_id
_entity_poly.type
_entity_poly.pdbx_seq_one_letter_code
_entity_poly.pdbx_strand_id
1 'polypeptide(L)'
;MKINWIQQLQRQIIILIATAFIFLTALVILPTLPAHAKVTSPSSEIHLFLPNEWKSMNNKSSLEVAAEINQRLDIMRNEIGRAILHKIHSLGVYEEAEPVLFAAHDGGIYVFRFVLHWNRDLKITERKHTTVVDWEVLKNQHYRTIVQADDSTFAAKNIDELNYFFFQMLGQDI
;
A
#
# COMPACT_ATOMS: atom_id res chain seq x y z
N MET A 1 28.08 40.13 -56.83
CA MET A 1 27.14 40.21 -55.70
C MET A 1 26.57 38.81 -55.40
N LYS A 2 27.31 37.94 -54.70
CA LYS A 2 26.90 36.54 -54.40
C LYS A 2 27.50 36.02 -53.09
N ILE A 3 27.26 36.71 -51.96
CA ILE A 3 27.71 36.23 -50.62
C ILE A 3 26.55 36.24 -49.58
N ASN A 4 25.35 36.71 -49.95
CA ASN A 4 24.28 36.91 -48.97
C ASN A 4 23.47 35.64 -48.64
N TRP A 5 23.39 34.68 -49.56
CA TRP A 5 22.51 33.52 -49.40
C TRP A 5 23.09 32.44 -48.48
N ILE A 6 24.41 32.22 -48.52
CA ILE A 6 25.09 31.21 -47.68
C ILE A 6 25.03 31.62 -46.21
N GLN A 7 25.25 32.91 -45.91
CA GLN A 7 25.15 33.43 -44.54
C GLN A 7 23.72 33.35 -43.99
N GLN A 8 22.72 33.56 -44.85
CA GLN A 8 21.31 33.46 -44.47
C GLN A 8 20.90 31.99 -44.20
N LEU A 9 21.42 31.04 -44.98
CA LEU A 9 21.22 29.60 -44.75
C LEU A 9 21.87 29.14 -43.45
N GLN A 10 23.12 29.55 -43.19
CA GLN A 10 23.84 29.23 -41.95
C GLN A 10 23.08 29.73 -40.72
N ARG A 11 22.55 30.97 -40.78
CA ARG A 11 21.75 31.54 -39.69
C ARG A 11 20.47 30.75 -39.43
N GLN A 12 19.76 30.31 -40.47
CA GLN A 12 18.54 29.50 -40.31
C GLN A 12 18.83 28.12 -39.72
N ILE A 13 19.94 27.49 -40.13
CA ILE A 13 20.36 26.18 -39.57
C ILE A 13 20.72 26.32 -38.09
N ILE A 14 21.47 27.36 -37.71
CA ILE A 14 21.83 27.61 -36.31
C ILE A 14 20.58 27.84 -35.46
N ILE A 15 19.62 28.61 -35.98
CA ILE A 15 18.34 28.82 -35.28
C ILE A 15 17.61 27.50 -35.11
N LEU A 16 17.44 26.70 -36.16
CA LEU A 16 16.77 25.39 -36.09
C LEU A 16 17.42 24.45 -35.06
N ILE A 17 18.75 24.38 -35.04
CA ILE A 17 19.49 23.56 -34.08
C ILE A 17 19.30 24.08 -32.66
N ALA A 18 19.38 25.39 -32.45
CA ALA A 18 19.17 26.00 -31.14
C ALA A 18 17.75 25.76 -30.62
N THR A 19 16.72 25.91 -31.47
CA THR A 19 15.32 25.66 -31.09
C THR A 19 15.10 24.20 -30.76
N ALA A 20 15.69 23.27 -31.54
CA ALA A 20 15.62 21.84 -31.25
C ALA A 20 16.31 21.49 -29.92
N PHE A 21 17.45 22.11 -29.60
CA PHE A 21 18.17 21.88 -28.36
C PHE A 21 17.39 22.41 -27.14
N ILE A 22 16.74 23.57 -27.27
CA ILE A 22 15.85 24.12 -26.23
C ILE A 22 14.64 23.20 -26.01
N PHE A 23 14.06 22.67 -27.09
CA PHE A 23 12.92 21.75 -26.99
C PHE A 23 13.33 20.41 -26.34
N LEU A 24 14.52 19.89 -26.69
CA LEU A 24 15.05 18.65 -26.13
C LEU A 24 15.38 18.81 -24.63
N THR A 25 15.96 19.94 -24.24
CA THR A 25 16.26 20.24 -22.83
C THR A 25 14.99 20.47 -22.01
N ALA A 26 13.95 21.11 -22.58
CA ALA A 26 12.65 21.22 -21.93
C ALA A 26 11.97 19.85 -21.71
N LEU A 27 12.18 18.89 -22.62
CA LEU A 27 11.69 17.51 -22.47
C LEU A 27 12.40 16.73 -21.35
N VAL A 28 13.67 17.06 -21.06
CA VAL A 28 14.45 16.43 -19.97
C VAL A 28 14.19 17.09 -18.61
N ILE A 29 13.75 18.36 -18.59
CA ILE A 29 13.47 19.13 -17.36
C ILE A 29 11.97 19.08 -16.98
N LEU A 30 11.12 18.41 -17.76
CA LEU A 30 9.81 17.99 -17.25
C LEU A 30 10.08 17.22 -15.96
N PRO A 31 9.53 17.64 -14.80
CA PRO A 31 9.67 16.86 -13.59
C PRO A 31 9.17 15.46 -13.95
N THR A 32 10.06 14.48 -13.87
CA THR A 32 9.64 13.09 -13.78
C THR A 32 8.83 13.05 -12.50
N LEU A 33 7.53 13.32 -12.61
CA LEU A 33 6.55 12.93 -11.63
C LEU A 33 6.95 11.50 -11.31
N PRO A 34 7.35 11.18 -10.06
CA PRO A 34 7.58 9.80 -9.72
C PRO A 34 6.35 9.07 -10.22
N ALA A 35 6.57 7.94 -10.90
CA ALA A 35 5.51 7.01 -11.21
C ALA A 35 4.99 6.52 -9.85
N HIS A 36 4.19 7.35 -9.17
CA HIS A 36 3.24 6.90 -8.20
C HIS A 36 2.40 5.95 -9.02
N ALA A 37 2.67 4.65 -8.84
CA ALA A 37 1.74 3.63 -9.21
C ALA A 37 0.40 4.12 -8.65
N LYS A 38 -0.42 4.67 -9.53
CA LYS A 38 -1.80 5.00 -9.23
C LYS A 38 -2.43 3.63 -9.10
N VAL A 39 -2.33 3.07 -7.90
CA VAL A 39 -2.94 1.79 -7.56
C VAL A 39 -4.42 2.02 -7.84
N THR A 40 -4.86 1.39 -8.91
CA THR A 40 -6.26 1.25 -9.30
C THR A 40 -7.05 0.87 -8.06
N SER A 41 -8.06 1.66 -7.74
CA SER A 41 -9.12 1.48 -6.73
C SER A 41 -8.86 0.50 -5.57
N PRO A 42 -8.88 0.96 -4.30
CA PRO A 42 -8.75 0.12 -3.10
C PRO A 42 -10.05 -0.65 -2.78
N SER A 43 -10.66 -1.25 -3.80
CA SER A 43 -11.86 -2.08 -3.71
C SER A 43 -11.55 -3.57 -3.90
N SER A 44 -10.29 -4.00 -3.85
CA SER A 44 -9.96 -5.41 -3.92
C SER A 44 -10.40 -6.07 -2.61
N GLU A 45 -11.47 -6.86 -2.68
CA GLU A 45 -11.80 -7.84 -1.65
C GLU A 45 -10.60 -8.78 -1.51
N ILE A 46 -9.81 -8.59 -0.45
CA ILE A 46 -8.68 -9.47 -0.14
C ILE A 46 -9.25 -10.66 0.61
N HIS A 47 -9.15 -11.85 0.00
CA HIS A 47 -9.49 -13.11 0.65
C HIS A 47 -8.22 -13.93 0.86
N LEU A 48 -7.97 -14.37 2.10
CA LEU A 48 -6.82 -15.22 2.42
C LEU A 48 -6.99 -16.64 1.92
N PHE A 49 -8.24 -17.09 1.82
CA PHE A 49 -8.57 -18.45 1.43
C PHE A 49 -9.69 -18.42 0.40
N LEU A 50 -9.60 -19.33 -0.57
CA LEU A 50 -10.78 -19.69 -1.35
C LEU A 50 -11.79 -20.39 -0.43
N PRO A 51 -13.11 -20.29 -0.70
CA PRO A 51 -14.14 -20.89 0.16
C PRO A 51 -13.92 -22.38 0.46
N ASN A 52 -13.43 -23.15 -0.52
CA ASN A 52 -13.16 -24.59 -0.34
C ASN A 52 -11.91 -24.84 0.53
N GLU A 53 -10.89 -23.99 0.41
CA GLU A 53 -9.70 -24.06 1.27
C GLU A 53 -10.09 -23.76 2.71
N TRP A 54 -10.90 -22.73 2.92
CA TRP A 54 -11.40 -22.35 4.23
C TRP A 54 -12.20 -23.47 4.90
N LYS A 55 -13.14 -24.09 4.17
CA LYS A 55 -13.89 -25.26 4.66
C LYS A 55 -12.99 -26.41 5.11
N SER A 56 -11.85 -26.62 4.43
CA SER A 56 -10.88 -27.65 4.81
C SER A 56 -10.11 -27.33 6.11
N MET A 57 -10.04 -26.05 6.51
CA MET A 57 -9.38 -25.62 7.75
C MET A 57 -10.10 -26.10 9.01
N ASN A 58 -11.40 -26.42 8.92
CA ASN A 58 -12.16 -26.99 10.04
C ASN A 58 -11.64 -28.34 10.54
N ASN A 59 -10.86 -29.05 9.70
CA ASN A 59 -10.26 -30.34 10.06
C ASN A 59 -8.85 -30.20 10.66
N LYS A 60 -8.28 -28.98 10.68
CA LYS A 60 -6.94 -28.70 11.21
C LYS A 60 -7.01 -28.26 12.67
N SER A 61 -5.90 -28.45 13.40
CA SER A 61 -5.77 -27.85 14.72
C SER A 61 -5.71 -26.32 14.62
N SER A 62 -6.14 -25.63 15.68
CA SER A 62 -6.16 -24.16 15.69
C SER A 62 -4.77 -23.54 15.47
N LEU A 63 -3.70 -24.21 15.92
CA LEU A 63 -2.32 -23.77 15.68
C LEU A 63 -1.92 -23.88 14.20
N GLU A 64 -2.32 -24.96 13.51
CA GLU A 64 -2.06 -25.12 12.08
C GLU A 64 -2.84 -24.10 11.25
N VAL A 65 -4.09 -23.80 11.63
CA VAL A 65 -4.88 -22.73 11.00
C VAL A 65 -4.20 -21.38 11.19
N ALA A 66 -3.74 -21.08 12.41
CA ALA A 66 -3.04 -19.82 12.69
C ALA A 66 -1.72 -19.69 11.92
N ALA A 67 -0.95 -20.77 11.80
CA ALA A 67 0.30 -20.79 11.03
C ALA A 67 0.04 -20.54 9.53
N GLU A 68 -0.99 -21.17 8.97
CA GLU A 68 -1.39 -20.96 7.57
C GLU A 68 -1.88 -19.52 7.33
N ILE A 69 -2.71 -18.98 8.23
CA ILE A 69 -3.12 -17.56 8.19
C ILE A 69 -1.86 -16.68 8.18
N ASN A 70 -0.94 -16.88 9.12
CA ASN A 70 0.27 -16.06 9.22
C ASN A 70 1.11 -16.10 7.94
N GLN A 71 1.27 -17.29 7.35
CA GLN A 71 2.02 -17.45 6.11
C GLN A 71 1.39 -16.65 4.96
N ARG A 72 0.07 -16.74 4.78
CA ARG A 72 -0.64 -16.01 3.70
C ARG A 72 -0.67 -14.52 3.94
N LEU A 73 -0.87 -14.11 5.20
CA LEU A 73 -0.75 -12.72 5.62
C LEU A 73 0.61 -12.14 5.30
N ASP A 74 1.69 -12.87 5.57
CA ASP A 74 3.05 -12.38 5.31
C ASP A 74 3.35 -12.26 3.81
N ILE A 75 2.86 -13.20 2.98
CA ILE A 75 2.97 -13.12 1.51
C ILE A 75 2.25 -11.88 0.97
N MET A 76 1.07 -11.56 1.51
CA MET A 76 0.22 -10.46 1.04
C MET A 76 0.39 -9.17 1.84
N ARG A 77 1.35 -9.11 2.78
CA ARG A 77 1.44 -8.05 3.80
C ARG A 77 1.44 -6.64 3.22
N ASN A 78 2.06 -6.45 2.06
CA ASN A 78 2.17 -5.14 1.44
C ASN A 78 0.86 -4.68 0.79
N GLU A 79 0.09 -5.62 0.25
CA GLU A 79 -1.23 -5.33 -0.31
C GLU A 79 -2.22 -5.02 0.81
N ILE A 80 -2.22 -5.86 1.85
CA ILE A 80 -3.04 -5.69 3.05
C ILE A 80 -2.69 -4.37 3.74
N GLY A 81 -1.39 -4.09 3.96
CA GLY A 81 -0.91 -2.87 4.58
C GLY A 81 -1.35 -1.61 3.84
N ARG A 82 -1.33 -1.62 2.51
CA ARG A 82 -1.84 -0.51 1.70
C ARG A 82 -3.35 -0.32 1.85
N ALA A 83 -4.12 -1.42 1.90
CA ALA A 83 -5.57 -1.39 2.11
C ALA A 83 -5.92 -0.85 3.51
N ILE A 84 -5.21 -1.31 4.55
CA ILE A 84 -5.34 -0.80 5.92
C ILE A 84 -5.08 0.71 5.94
N LEU A 85 -3.92 1.14 5.40
CA LEU A 85 -3.55 2.55 5.39
C LEU A 85 -4.59 3.40 4.66
N HIS A 86 -5.05 2.97 3.49
CA HIS A 86 -6.05 3.72 2.73
C HIS A 86 -7.34 3.94 3.52
N LYS A 87 -7.78 2.95 4.30
CA LYS A 87 -8.99 3.04 5.14
C LYS A 87 -8.82 4.03 6.29
N ILE A 88 -7.70 3.97 7.01
CA ILE A 88 -7.51 4.73 8.26
C ILE A 88 -6.77 6.06 8.10
N HIS A 89 -5.98 6.20 7.03
CA HIS A 89 -5.22 7.39 6.65
C HIS A 89 -5.30 7.61 5.13
N SER A 90 -6.44 8.13 4.65
CA SER A 90 -6.70 8.30 3.21
C SER A 90 -5.71 9.20 2.46
N LEU A 91 -4.95 10.06 3.17
CA LEU A 91 -3.89 10.92 2.61
C LEU A 91 -2.47 10.35 2.84
N GLY A 92 -2.38 9.15 3.41
CA GLY A 92 -1.12 8.45 3.63
C GLY A 92 -0.60 7.82 2.34
N VAL A 93 0.70 7.98 2.10
CA VAL A 93 1.43 7.30 1.05
C VAL A 93 2.13 6.11 1.68
N TYR A 94 1.62 4.92 1.39
CA TYR A 94 2.17 3.65 1.86
C TYR A 94 3.63 3.47 1.40
N GLU A 95 4.51 3.12 2.33
CA GLU A 95 5.89 2.69 2.01
C GLU A 95 5.98 1.16 2.04
N GLU A 96 5.85 0.56 3.22
CA GLU A 96 6.03 -0.88 3.43
C GLU A 96 5.35 -1.39 4.71
N ALA A 97 5.30 -2.71 4.83
CA ALA A 97 4.84 -3.42 6.01
C ALA A 97 5.95 -4.39 6.45
N GLU A 98 6.26 -4.36 7.75
CA GLU A 98 7.13 -5.36 8.36
C GLU A 98 6.50 -6.77 8.27
N PRO A 99 7.29 -7.85 8.43
CA PRO A 99 6.74 -9.20 8.52
C PRO A 99 5.63 -9.28 9.56
N VAL A 100 4.55 -9.99 9.22
CA VAL A 100 3.38 -10.08 10.10
C VAL A 100 3.78 -10.84 11.37
N LEU A 101 3.62 -10.17 12.51
CA LEU A 101 3.96 -10.75 13.80
C LEU A 101 2.77 -11.56 14.31
N PHE A 102 3.04 -12.72 14.87
CA PHE A 102 2.03 -13.63 15.39
C PHE A 102 2.26 -13.91 16.87
N ALA A 103 1.19 -13.80 17.67
CA ALA A 103 1.19 -14.21 19.06
C ALA A 103 -0.12 -14.94 19.40
N ALA A 104 -0.01 -16.01 20.19
CA ALA A 104 -1.17 -16.61 20.84
C ALA A 104 -1.43 -15.87 22.17
N HIS A 105 -2.71 -15.68 22.50
CA HIS A 105 -3.17 -15.12 23.76
C HIS A 105 -4.06 -16.14 24.49
N ASP A 106 -4.17 -15.99 25.81
CA ASP A 106 -5.06 -16.79 26.65
C ASP A 106 -6.49 -16.80 26.11
N GLY A 107 -7.16 -17.96 26.17
CA GLY A 107 -8.51 -18.15 25.67
C GLY A 107 -8.61 -18.59 24.21
N GLY A 108 -7.48 -18.91 23.56
CA GLY A 108 -7.46 -19.41 22.18
C GLY A 108 -7.61 -18.31 21.13
N ILE A 109 -7.21 -17.08 21.49
CA ILE A 109 -7.14 -15.93 20.59
C ILE A 109 -5.77 -15.93 19.91
N TYR A 110 -5.76 -15.72 18.61
CA TYR A 110 -4.57 -15.45 17.81
C TYR A 110 -4.53 -13.98 17.44
N VAL A 111 -3.39 -13.34 17.63
CA VAL A 111 -3.16 -11.94 17.28
C VAL A 111 -2.17 -11.89 16.14
N PHE A 112 -2.59 -11.30 15.02
CA PHE A 112 -1.74 -11.00 13.87
C PHE A 112 -1.51 -9.48 13.83
N ARG A 113 -0.26 -9.06 13.93
CA ARG A 113 0.11 -7.65 14.02
C ARG A 113 0.76 -7.18 12.73
N PHE A 114 0.22 -6.09 12.21
CA PHE A 114 0.73 -5.34 11.08
C PHE A 114 1.43 -4.08 11.58
N VAL A 115 2.71 -3.93 11.25
CA VAL A 115 3.45 -2.69 11.46
C VAL A 115 3.63 -2.05 10.10
N LEU A 116 3.00 -0.88 9.91
CA LEU A 116 2.91 -0.19 8.63
C LEU A 116 3.74 1.08 8.66
N HIS A 117 4.60 1.27 7.66
CA HIS A 117 5.36 2.49 7.45
C HIS A 117 4.78 3.28 6.29
N TRP A 118 4.63 4.58 6.49
CA TRP A 118 4.03 5.46 5.50
C TRP A 118 4.49 6.91 5.66
N ASN A 119 4.33 7.70 4.61
CA ASN A 119 4.61 9.13 4.61
C ASN A 119 3.36 9.92 4.29
N ARG A 120 3.42 11.23 4.54
CA ARG A 120 2.39 12.15 4.07
C ARG A 120 2.81 12.80 2.76
N ASP A 121 1.89 12.86 1.81
CA ASP A 121 2.04 13.75 0.65
C ASP A 121 1.61 15.18 1.03
N LEU A 122 2.37 15.82 1.92
CA LEU A 122 2.11 17.21 2.32
C LEU A 122 3.06 18.21 1.65
N LYS A 123 3.96 17.77 0.75
CA LYS A 123 4.95 18.57 0.00
C LYS A 123 5.88 19.50 0.81
N ILE A 124 5.69 19.60 2.13
CA ILE A 124 6.35 20.57 3.02
C ILE A 124 7.20 19.84 4.08
N THR A 125 6.82 18.61 4.46
CA THR A 125 7.53 17.83 5.48
C THR A 125 7.57 16.35 5.10
N GLU A 126 8.78 15.77 5.03
CA GLU A 126 8.99 14.33 4.82
C GLU A 126 9.14 13.61 6.17
N ARG A 127 8.05 13.54 6.94
CA ARG A 127 8.02 12.74 8.15
C ARG A 127 7.49 11.34 7.83
N LYS A 128 8.27 10.34 8.23
CA LYS A 128 7.86 8.92 8.29
C LYS A 128 6.98 8.69 9.49
N HIS A 129 5.94 7.91 9.27
CA HIS A 129 4.94 7.52 10.25
C HIS A 129 4.86 6.01 10.36
N THR A 130 4.47 5.56 11.54
CA THR A 130 4.25 4.15 11.86
C THR A 130 2.88 3.98 12.49
N THR A 131 2.10 3.05 11.92
CA THR A 131 0.82 2.62 12.46
C THR A 131 0.87 1.11 12.71
N VAL A 132 0.46 0.71 13.91
CA VAL A 132 0.41 -0.69 14.34
C VAL A 132 -1.04 -1.13 14.48
N VAL A 133 -1.40 -2.18 13.75
CA VAL A 133 -2.75 -2.74 13.74
C VAL A 133 -2.71 -4.21 14.15
N ASP A 134 -3.48 -4.55 15.17
CA ASP A 134 -3.67 -5.93 15.61
C ASP A 134 -5.00 -6.45 15.07
N TRP A 135 -4.96 -7.62 14.45
CA TRP A 135 -6.14 -8.39 14.09
C TRP A 135 -6.23 -9.63 14.98
N GLU A 136 -7.33 -9.72 15.71
CA GLU A 136 -7.60 -10.83 16.62
C GLU A 136 -8.56 -11.84 15.97
N VAL A 137 -8.19 -13.10 16.03
CA VAL A 137 -8.97 -14.25 15.55
C VAL A 137 -9.22 -15.19 16.72
N LEU A 138 -10.49 -15.47 16.99
CA LEU A 138 -10.93 -16.38 18.06
C LEU A 138 -11.73 -17.52 17.44
N LYS A 139 -11.37 -18.77 17.77
CA LYS A 139 -12.05 -19.97 17.24
C LYS A 139 -12.16 -19.95 15.70
N ASN A 140 -11.06 -19.58 15.04
CA ASN A 140 -10.96 -19.41 13.58
C ASN A 140 -11.94 -18.38 13.00
N GLN A 141 -12.50 -17.48 13.80
CA GLN A 141 -13.37 -16.41 13.34
C GLN A 141 -12.75 -15.06 13.65
N HIS A 142 -13.02 -14.06 12.80
CA HIS A 142 -12.66 -12.68 13.11
C HIS A 142 -13.33 -12.28 14.44
N TYR A 143 -12.51 -11.80 15.38
CA TYR A 143 -12.99 -11.31 16.67
C TYR A 143 -13.08 -9.79 16.69
N ARG A 144 -11.96 -9.11 16.41
CA ARG A 144 -11.88 -7.65 16.29
C ARG A 144 -10.57 -7.21 15.64
N THR A 145 -10.52 -5.93 15.26
CA THR A 145 -9.30 -5.23 14.85
C THR A 145 -9.07 -3.99 15.71
N ILE A 146 -7.81 -3.73 16.08
CA ILE A 146 -7.42 -2.64 16.97
C ILE A 146 -6.23 -1.89 16.36
N VAL A 147 -6.32 -0.56 16.30
CA VAL A 147 -5.13 0.28 16.07
C VAL A 147 -4.43 0.46 17.41
N GLN A 148 -3.34 -0.28 17.63
CA GLN A 148 -2.60 -0.30 18.90
C GLN A 148 -1.80 0.96 19.12
N ALA A 149 -1.14 1.43 18.05
CA ALA A 149 -0.29 2.60 18.07
C ALA A 149 -0.38 3.31 16.72
N ASP A 150 -0.36 4.63 16.77
CA ASP A 150 -0.32 5.49 15.59
C ASP A 150 0.44 6.75 15.98
N ASP A 151 1.62 6.95 15.39
CA ASP A 151 2.47 8.11 15.68
C ASP A 151 2.11 9.34 14.82
N SER A 152 1.05 9.23 14.02
CA SER A 152 0.47 10.31 13.25
C SER A 152 -0.07 11.42 14.15
N THR A 153 0.14 12.67 13.73
CA THR A 153 -0.52 13.83 14.36
C THR A 153 -2.04 13.89 14.13
N PHE A 154 -2.61 12.99 13.32
CA PHE A 154 -4.04 12.87 13.07
C PHE A 154 -4.48 11.46 13.40
N ALA A 155 -5.56 11.34 14.17
CA ALA A 155 -6.11 10.06 14.55
C ALA A 155 -6.53 9.22 13.32
N ALA A 156 -6.28 7.92 13.39
CA ALA A 156 -6.86 6.91 12.54
C ALA A 156 -8.40 7.06 12.45
N LYS A 157 -8.93 6.99 11.24
CA LYS A 157 -10.37 7.10 10.96
C LYS A 157 -10.94 5.77 10.48
N ASN A 158 -12.27 5.68 10.35
CA ASN A 158 -12.97 4.55 9.72
C ASN A 158 -12.61 3.17 10.32
N ILE A 159 -12.49 3.10 11.65
CA ILE A 159 -12.11 1.86 12.35
C ILE A 159 -13.13 0.75 12.10
N ASP A 160 -14.42 1.09 11.96
CA ASP A 160 -15.46 0.11 11.62
C ASP A 160 -15.25 -0.50 10.23
N GLU A 161 -14.82 0.29 9.25
CA GLU A 161 -14.49 -0.20 7.90
C GLU A 161 -13.23 -1.06 7.88
N LEU A 162 -12.26 -0.74 8.75
CA LEU A 162 -11.08 -1.56 8.97
C LEU A 162 -11.46 -2.90 9.60
N ASN A 163 -12.32 -2.89 10.61
CA ASN A 163 -12.80 -4.10 11.27
C ASN A 163 -13.58 -4.98 10.29
N TYR A 164 -14.46 -4.38 9.48
CA TYR A 164 -15.19 -5.08 8.43
C TYR A 164 -14.28 -5.69 7.37
N PHE A 165 -13.21 -4.97 6.97
CA PHE A 165 -12.21 -5.48 6.03
C PHE A 165 -11.57 -6.78 6.53
N PHE A 166 -11.12 -6.83 7.79
CA PHE A 166 -10.55 -8.06 8.36
C PHE A 166 -11.58 -9.16 8.56
N PHE A 167 -12.85 -8.81 8.83
CA PHE A 167 -13.94 -9.76 8.89
C PHE A 167 -14.15 -10.50 7.56
N GLN A 168 -13.98 -9.82 6.42
CA GLN A 168 -14.13 -10.43 5.09
C GLN A 168 -12.95 -11.33 4.69
N MET A 169 -11.76 -11.16 5.30
CA MET A 169 -10.53 -11.81 4.86
C MET A 169 -10.48 -13.33 5.06
N LEU A 170 -11.15 -13.87 6.09
CA LEU A 170 -11.14 -15.32 6.37
C LEU A 170 -12.05 -16.13 5.43
N GLY A 171 -12.88 -15.45 4.62
CA GLY A 171 -13.92 -16.10 3.82
C GLY A 171 -15.13 -16.43 4.70
N GLN A 172 -16.31 -15.97 4.27
CA GLN A 172 -17.55 -16.32 4.97
C GLN A 172 -18.05 -17.70 4.54
N ASP A 173 -18.72 -18.38 5.47
CA ASP A 173 -19.73 -19.36 5.11
C ASP A 173 -20.83 -18.64 4.31
N ILE A 174 -20.85 -18.85 2.99
CA ILE A 174 -22.09 -18.85 2.21
C ILE A 174 -22.72 -20.23 2.35
#